data_AF-A0A1R4HB14-F1
#
_entry.id   AF-A0A1R4HB14-F1
#
_cell.length_a   1.000
_cell.length_b   1.000
_cell.length_c   1.000
_cell.angle_alpha   90.00
_cell.angle_beta   90.00
_cell.angle_gamma   90.00
#
_symmetry.space_group_name_H-M   'P 1'
#
loop_
_entity.id
_entity.type
_entity.pdbx_description
1 polymer ?
#
loop_
_entity_poly.entity_id
_entity_poly.type
_entity_poly.pdbx_seq_one_letter_code
_entity_poly.pdbx_strand_id
1 'polypeptide(L)'
;MNKHSKLFFPISVVAFALYSVQALSAVPPVDVKGVPALATCAPSAPNQQVLHFDKIIFIIKEKLLAASTIDQNQLSALPLNSELDIKVKDNPRTVADLKGKILTFLGAALDEKNRLKIQVIDVEYAVICAKPLN
;
A
#
# COMPACT_ATOMS: atom_id res chain seq x y z
N MET A 1 46.77 -45.64 -11.13
CA MET A 1 45.96 -45.49 -9.90
C MET A 1 45.08 -44.26 -10.06
N ASN A 2 43.84 -44.43 -10.56
CA ASN A 2 42.89 -43.33 -10.76
C ASN A 2 42.01 -43.17 -9.51
N LYS A 3 42.08 -42.02 -8.84
CA LYS A 3 41.14 -41.64 -7.77
C LYS A 3 40.06 -40.75 -8.36
N HIS A 4 38.85 -41.29 -8.52
CA HIS A 4 37.63 -40.51 -8.67
C HIS A 4 37.18 -40.01 -7.30
N SER A 5 37.18 -38.69 -7.09
CA SER A 5 36.54 -38.06 -5.92
C SER A 5 35.22 -37.44 -6.37
N LYS A 6 34.11 -38.01 -5.93
CA LYS A 6 32.75 -37.49 -6.18
C LYS A 6 32.45 -36.40 -5.16
N LEU A 7 32.28 -35.14 -5.60
CA LEU A 7 31.66 -34.10 -4.81
C LEU A 7 30.14 -34.34 -4.76
N PHE A 8 29.61 -34.58 -3.57
CA PHE A 8 28.18 -34.53 -3.28
C PHE A 8 27.90 -33.21 -2.55
N PHE A 9 27.20 -32.29 -3.20
CA PHE A 9 26.59 -31.12 -2.54
C PHE A 9 25.10 -31.42 -2.33
N PRO A 10 24.58 -31.41 -1.08
CA PRO A 10 23.14 -31.43 -0.87
C PRO A 10 22.59 -30.03 -1.07
N ILE A 11 21.76 -29.84 -2.11
CA ILE A 11 20.96 -28.63 -2.29
C ILE A 11 19.80 -28.71 -1.31
N SER A 12 19.89 -27.94 -0.23
CA SER A 12 18.80 -27.78 0.74
C SER A 12 17.74 -26.85 0.12
N VAL A 13 16.62 -27.42 -0.29
CA VAL A 13 15.47 -26.66 -0.83
C VAL A 13 14.73 -26.05 0.36
N VAL A 14 14.98 -24.76 0.63
CA VAL A 14 14.18 -23.99 1.59
C VAL A 14 12.82 -23.71 0.94
N ALA A 15 11.79 -24.40 1.44
CA ALA A 15 10.41 -24.14 1.06
C ALA A 15 10.00 -22.75 1.56
N PHE A 16 9.93 -21.78 0.65
CA PHE A 16 9.25 -20.51 0.90
C PHE A 16 7.76 -20.78 1.01
N ALA A 17 7.22 -20.76 2.24
CA ALA A 17 5.79 -20.73 2.47
C ALA A 17 5.22 -19.45 1.87
N LEU A 18 4.49 -19.59 0.76
CA LEU A 18 3.72 -18.52 0.15
C LEU A 18 2.55 -18.19 1.09
N TYR A 19 2.70 -17.11 1.86
CA TYR A 19 1.58 -16.49 2.55
C TYR A 19 0.67 -15.85 1.50
N SER A 20 -0.35 -16.58 1.05
CA SER A 20 -1.43 -16.05 0.22
C SER A 20 -2.31 -15.14 1.09
N VAL A 21 -1.95 -13.86 1.16
CA VAL A 21 -2.82 -12.84 1.72
C VAL A 21 -3.96 -12.64 0.72
N GLN A 22 -5.15 -13.12 1.07
CA GLN A 22 -6.36 -12.86 0.30
C GLN A 22 -6.71 -11.37 0.49
N ALA A 23 -6.23 -10.52 -0.41
CA ALA A 23 -6.68 -9.15 -0.51
C ALA A 23 -8.09 -9.17 -1.10
N LEU A 24 -9.10 -8.94 -0.26
CA LEU A 24 -10.46 -8.68 -0.72
C LEU A 24 -10.51 -7.27 -1.32
N SER A 25 -10.31 -7.19 -2.64
CA SER A 25 -10.50 -5.95 -3.40
C SER A 25 -11.99 -5.64 -3.52
N ALA A 26 -12.48 -4.83 -2.59
CA ALA A 26 -13.68 -4.01 -2.74
C ALA A 26 -13.65 -2.99 -1.62
N VAL A 27 -13.83 -1.70 -1.95
CA VAL A 27 -14.21 -0.68 -0.96
C VAL A 27 -15.37 -1.27 -0.14
N PRO A 28 -15.32 -1.24 1.21
CA PRO A 28 -16.36 -1.85 2.01
C PRO A 28 -17.70 -1.25 1.60
N PRO A 29 -18.70 -2.08 1.25
CA PRO A 29 -19.98 -1.58 0.76
C PRO A 29 -20.58 -0.62 1.81
N VAL A 30 -21.05 0.53 1.37
CA VAL A 30 -21.82 1.42 2.27
C VAL A 30 -23.23 0.87 2.42
N ASP A 31 -23.80 0.97 3.61
CA ASP A 31 -25.21 0.67 3.80
C ASP A 31 -26.09 1.74 3.13
N VAL A 32 -27.41 1.53 3.12
CA VAL A 32 -28.39 2.47 2.56
C VAL A 32 -28.40 3.86 3.24
N LYS A 33 -27.66 4.04 4.33
CA LYS A 33 -27.49 5.30 5.08
C LYS A 33 -26.11 5.93 4.88
N GLY A 34 -25.26 5.35 4.02
CA GLY A 34 -23.90 5.82 3.79
C GLY A 34 -22.91 5.46 4.90
N VAL A 35 -23.27 4.51 5.78
CA VAL A 35 -22.37 4.04 6.83
C VAL A 35 -21.47 2.94 6.25
N PRO A 36 -20.15 3.01 6.45
CA PRO A 36 -19.21 1.99 5.98
C PRO A 36 -19.54 0.62 6.56
N ALA A 37 -19.62 -0.43 5.73
CA ALA A 37 -19.71 -1.79 6.23
C ALA A 37 -18.51 -2.12 7.12
N LEU A 38 -18.79 -2.71 8.28
CA LEU A 38 -17.75 -3.20 9.17
C LEU A 38 -17.02 -4.35 8.48
N ALA A 39 -15.74 -4.17 8.13
CA ALA A 39 -14.91 -5.30 7.78
C ALA A 39 -14.62 -6.07 9.07
N THR A 40 -15.19 -7.26 9.20
CA THR A 40 -15.01 -8.12 10.36
C THR A 40 -13.98 -9.20 10.04
N CYS A 41 -13.02 -9.35 10.94
CA CYS A 41 -12.18 -10.55 10.98
C CYS A 41 -13.00 -11.72 11.55
N ALA A 42 -12.69 -12.94 11.13
CA ALA A 42 -13.28 -14.14 11.73
C ALA A 42 -13.07 -14.10 13.25
N PRO A 43 -13.97 -14.69 14.07
CA PRO A 43 -13.92 -14.59 15.52
C PRO A 43 -12.79 -15.45 16.09
N SER A 44 -11.55 -15.03 15.91
CA SER A 44 -10.38 -15.62 16.54
C SER A 44 -9.79 -14.61 17.53
N ALA A 45 -10.33 -14.67 18.74
CA ALA A 45 -9.94 -13.97 19.96
C ALA A 45 -10.48 -12.53 20.15
N PRO A 46 -10.89 -12.18 21.40
CA PRO A 46 -11.12 -10.79 21.78
C PRO A 46 -9.81 -10.00 21.63
N ASN A 47 -9.92 -8.73 21.18
CA ASN A 47 -8.81 -7.78 20.96
C ASN A 47 -8.00 -7.94 19.65
N GLN A 48 -8.54 -8.59 18.62
CA GLN A 48 -7.89 -8.57 17.30
C GLN A 48 -7.95 -7.15 16.70
N GLN A 49 -6.80 -6.50 16.53
CA GLN A 49 -6.74 -5.19 15.87
C GLN A 49 -6.99 -5.39 14.36
N VAL A 50 -8.07 -4.81 13.87
CA VAL A 50 -8.36 -4.73 12.44
C VAL A 50 -7.64 -3.50 11.89
N LEU A 51 -6.71 -3.73 10.97
CA LEU A 51 -6.02 -2.66 10.26
C LEU A 51 -6.57 -2.56 8.85
N HIS A 52 -6.96 -1.35 8.46
CA HIS A 52 -7.41 -1.03 7.12
C HIS A 52 -6.28 -0.32 6.38
N PHE A 53 -6.00 -0.76 5.17
CA PHE A 53 -5.02 -0.16 4.29
C PHE A 53 -5.64 0.06 2.91
N ASP A 54 -5.33 1.21 2.35
CA ASP A 54 -5.62 1.51 0.95
C ASP A 54 -4.31 1.47 0.18
N LYS A 55 -4.30 0.78 -0.96
CA LYS A 55 -3.28 0.96 -1.99
C LYS A 55 -3.85 1.92 -3.03
N ILE A 56 -3.30 3.12 -3.07
CA ILE A 56 -3.72 4.17 -4.00
C ILE A 56 -2.84 4.07 -5.24
N ILE A 57 -3.44 3.89 -6.41
CA ILE A 57 -2.76 3.87 -7.71
C ILE A 57 -3.01 5.22 -8.38
N PHE A 58 -1.94 5.91 -8.78
CA PHE A 58 -2.01 7.27 -9.30
C PHE A 58 -0.96 7.55 -10.36
N ILE A 59 -1.15 8.66 -11.06
CA ILE A 59 -0.21 9.20 -12.05
C ILE A 59 0.13 10.65 -11.67
N ILE A 60 1.42 10.99 -11.80
CA ILE A 60 1.91 12.36 -11.74
C ILE A 60 1.98 12.90 -13.18
N LYS A 61 1.15 13.91 -13.50
CA LYS A 61 1.08 14.50 -14.85
C LYS A 61 2.20 15.49 -15.13
N GLU A 62 2.61 16.23 -14.12
CA GLU A 62 3.62 17.30 -14.20
C GLU A 62 4.51 17.32 -12.97
N LYS A 63 5.65 18.01 -13.05
CA LYS A 63 6.57 18.14 -11.92
C LYS A 63 5.91 18.81 -10.72
N LEU A 64 6.02 18.16 -9.57
CA LEU A 64 5.51 18.63 -8.28
C LEU A 64 6.52 19.57 -7.63
N LEU A 65 6.00 20.48 -6.81
CA LEU A 65 6.82 21.30 -5.91
C LEU A 65 6.96 20.59 -4.57
N ALA A 66 8.18 20.43 -4.10
CA ALA A 66 8.46 19.83 -2.81
C ALA A 66 8.05 20.77 -1.66
N ALA A 67 7.64 20.20 -0.54
CA ALA A 67 7.41 20.97 0.69
C ALA A 67 8.72 21.56 1.24
N SER A 68 9.85 20.89 0.93
CA SER A 68 11.20 21.30 1.30
C SER A 68 12.11 21.31 0.08
N THR A 69 12.93 22.34 -0.08
CA THR A 69 13.79 22.50 -1.27
C THR A 69 14.87 21.42 -1.39
N ILE A 70 15.30 20.84 -0.28
CA ILE A 70 16.26 19.71 -0.24
C ILE A 70 15.70 18.44 -0.89
N ASP A 71 14.38 18.23 -0.85
CA ASP A 71 13.73 17.04 -1.40
C ASP A 71 13.34 17.20 -2.88
N GLN A 72 13.46 18.42 -3.43
CA GLN A 72 13.00 18.75 -4.79
C GLN A 72 13.67 17.88 -5.86
N ASN A 73 14.95 17.55 -5.71
CA ASN A 73 15.67 16.72 -6.69
C ASN A 73 15.13 15.29 -6.72
N GLN A 74 14.84 14.70 -5.56
CA GLN A 74 14.27 13.36 -5.45
C GLN A 74 12.84 13.33 -6.00
N LEU A 75 12.02 14.32 -5.61
CA LEU A 75 10.65 14.45 -6.12
C LEU A 75 10.61 14.64 -7.64
N SER A 76 11.55 15.42 -8.18
CA SER A 76 11.68 15.66 -9.62
C SER A 76 12.23 14.45 -10.37
N ALA A 77 12.84 13.46 -9.71
CA ALA A 77 13.29 12.23 -10.34
C ALA A 77 12.15 11.22 -10.58
N LEU A 78 10.98 11.43 -9.97
CA LEU A 78 9.84 10.54 -10.16
C LEU A 78 9.36 10.53 -11.63
N PRO A 79 8.96 9.36 -12.14
CA PRO A 79 8.46 9.24 -13.51
C PRO A 79 7.13 9.96 -13.65
N LEU A 80 7.00 10.72 -14.73
CA LEU A 80 5.74 11.35 -15.11
C LEU A 80 4.94 10.39 -16.00
N ASN A 81 3.62 10.51 -15.96
CA ASN A 81 2.70 9.74 -16.80
C ASN A 81 2.84 8.22 -16.68
N SER A 82 3.43 7.74 -15.59
CA SER A 82 3.56 6.33 -15.23
C SER A 82 2.73 6.05 -13.99
N GLU A 83 2.18 4.85 -13.89
CA GLU A 83 1.46 4.42 -12.70
C GLU A 83 2.45 4.25 -11.53
N LEU A 84 2.08 4.84 -10.41
CA LEU A 84 2.74 4.71 -9.13
C LEU A 84 1.70 4.25 -8.11
N ASP A 85 2.15 3.51 -7.10
CA ASP A 85 1.27 3.11 -6.00
C ASP A 85 1.89 3.39 -4.63
N ILE A 86 1.01 3.69 -3.67
CA ILE A 86 1.38 3.82 -2.26
C ILE A 86 0.40 3.05 -1.40
N LYS A 87 0.89 2.44 -0.32
CA LYS A 87 0.05 1.83 0.71
C LYS A 87 -0.05 2.75 1.91
N VAL A 88 -1.26 3.16 2.24
CA VAL A 88 -1.54 4.06 3.36
C VAL A 88 -2.51 3.41 4.32
N LYS A 89 -2.31 3.64 5.61
CA LYS A 89 -3.30 3.25 6.62
C LYS A 89 -4.57 4.08 6.39
N ASP A 90 -5.71 3.42 6.47
CA ASP A 90 -7.00 4.06 6.33
C ASP A 90 -7.87 3.90 7.58
N ASN A 91 -8.83 4.82 7.72
CA ASN A 91 -9.92 4.69 8.66
C ASN A 91 -11.21 4.65 7.86
N PRO A 92 -11.88 3.48 7.75
CA PRO A 92 -13.05 3.33 6.90
C PRO A 92 -14.22 4.21 7.36
N ARG A 93 -14.18 4.76 8.59
CA ARG A 93 -15.20 5.65 9.15
C ARG A 93 -15.08 7.11 8.72
N THR A 94 -14.08 7.46 7.91
CA THR A 94 -13.81 8.83 7.49
C THR A 94 -13.59 8.90 5.99
N VAL A 95 -13.97 10.02 5.37
CA VAL A 95 -13.66 10.26 3.96
C VAL A 95 -12.17 10.54 3.82
N ALA A 96 -11.49 9.80 2.94
CA ALA A 96 -10.05 9.93 2.73
C ALA A 96 -9.70 11.01 1.70
N ASP A 97 -8.81 11.95 2.07
CA ASP A 97 -8.17 12.88 1.13
C ASP A 97 -7.01 12.18 0.42
N LEU A 98 -7.32 11.42 -0.63
CA LEU A 98 -6.34 10.60 -1.36
C LEU A 98 -5.18 11.43 -1.92
N LYS A 99 -5.47 12.59 -2.53
CA LYS A 99 -4.44 13.47 -3.10
C LYS A 99 -3.57 14.06 -1.99
N GLY A 100 -4.14 14.48 -0.87
CA GLY A 100 -3.38 14.93 0.29
C GLY A 100 -2.46 13.84 0.85
N LYS A 101 -2.96 12.59 0.97
CA LYS A 101 -2.16 11.43 1.39
C LYS A 101 -0.99 11.16 0.40
N ILE A 102 -1.25 11.21 -0.91
CA ILE A 102 -0.21 11.07 -1.95
C ILE A 102 0.86 12.15 -1.80
N LEU A 103 0.46 13.43 -1.77
CA LEU A 103 1.41 14.54 -1.68
C LEU A 103 2.24 14.49 -0.40
N THR A 104 1.61 14.13 0.73
CA THR A 104 2.31 13.94 2.01
C THR A 104 3.35 12.84 1.91
N PHE A 105 3.00 11.69 1.34
CA PHE A 105 3.94 10.57 1.17
C PHE A 105 5.14 10.94 0.29
N LEU A 106 4.89 11.69 -0.78
CA LEU A 106 5.93 12.14 -1.71
C LEU A 106 6.79 13.31 -1.18
N GLY A 107 6.44 13.90 -0.03
CA GLY A 107 7.09 15.12 0.46
C GLY A 107 6.79 16.36 -0.38
N ALA A 108 5.69 16.36 -1.13
CA ALA A 108 5.24 17.48 -1.94
C ALA A 108 4.46 18.51 -1.11
N ALA A 109 4.48 19.78 -1.52
CA ALA A 109 3.69 20.83 -0.90
C ALA A 109 2.18 20.52 -1.04
N LEU A 110 1.41 20.74 0.03
CA LEU A 110 -0.02 20.40 0.13
C LEU A 110 -0.94 21.48 -0.49
N ASP A 111 -0.52 22.09 -1.59
CA ASP A 111 -1.27 23.14 -2.27
C ASP A 111 -2.09 22.61 -3.46
N GLU A 112 -3.05 23.42 -3.91
CA GLU A 112 -3.97 23.05 -5.00
C GLU A 112 -3.24 22.85 -6.34
N LYS A 113 -2.13 23.55 -6.59
CA LYS A 113 -1.39 23.40 -7.85
C LYS A 113 -0.77 22.02 -7.94
N ASN A 114 -0.27 21.48 -6.83
CA ASN A 114 0.21 20.10 -6.77
C ASN A 114 -0.95 19.09 -6.87
N ARG A 115 -2.11 19.36 -6.24
CA ARG A 115 -3.28 18.47 -6.33
C ARG A 115 -3.79 18.29 -7.75
N LEU A 116 -3.77 19.34 -8.57
CA LEU A 116 -4.20 19.29 -9.98
C LEU A 116 -3.28 18.42 -10.86
N LYS A 117 -2.03 18.22 -10.44
CA LYS A 117 -1.03 17.41 -11.18
C LYS A 117 -1.11 15.92 -10.86
N ILE A 118 -1.91 15.53 -9.86
CA ILE A 118 -2.15 14.13 -9.48
C ILE A 118 -3.47 13.66 -10.08
N GLN A 119 -3.42 12.56 -10.81
CA GLN A 119 -4.60 11.80 -11.23
C GLN A 119 -4.63 10.49 -10.43
N VAL A 120 -5.68 10.27 -9.64
CA VAL A 120 -5.93 8.97 -9.02
C VAL A 120 -6.58 8.08 -10.08
N ILE A 121 -6.03 6.89 -10.29
CA ILE A 121 -6.51 5.91 -11.27
C ILE A 121 -7.42 4.91 -10.59
N ASP A 122 -6.98 4.36 -9.46
CA ASP A 122 -7.72 3.35 -8.71
C ASP A 122 -7.31 3.35 -7.23
N VAL A 123 -8.13 2.71 -6.39
CA VAL A 123 -7.84 2.44 -4.98
C VAL A 123 -8.20 1.00 -4.65
N GLU A 124 -7.18 0.19 -4.36
CA GLU A 124 -7.39 -1.17 -3.86
C GLU A 124 -7.46 -1.17 -2.34
N TYR A 125 -8.51 -1.78 -1.80
CA TYR A 125 -8.71 -1.90 -0.36
C TYR A 125 -8.16 -3.22 0.19
N ALA A 126 -7.52 -3.18 1.36
CA ALA A 126 -7.05 -4.37 2.06
C ALA A 126 -7.33 -4.29 3.56
N VAL A 127 -7.78 -5.41 4.14
CA VAL A 127 -8.00 -5.56 5.58
C VAL A 127 -7.04 -6.59 6.12
N ILE A 128 -6.25 -6.20 7.11
CA ILE A 128 -5.32 -7.08 7.80
C ILE A 128 -5.83 -7.33 9.21
N CYS A 129 -6.07 -8.60 9.50
CA CYS A 129 -6.45 -9.08 10.82
C CYS A 129 -5.18 -9.41 11.62
N ALA A 130 -4.68 -8.48 12.44
CA ALA A 130 -3.45 -8.70 13.20
C ALA A 130 -3.69 -9.76 14.28
N LYS A 131 -2.98 -10.89 14.24
CA LYS A 131 -3.05 -11.90 15.30
C LYS A 131 -2.50 -11.29 16.60
N PRO A 132 -3.12 -11.51 17.77
CA PRO A 132 -2.52 -11.11 19.03
C PRO A 132 -1.11 -11.73 19.16
N LEU A 133 -0.12 -10.90 19.53
CA LEU A 133 1.20 -11.37 19.93
C LEU A 133 1.01 -12.10 21.27
N ASN A 134 1.11 -13.43 21.24
CA ASN A 134 1.22 -14.25 22.45
C ASN A 134 2.66 -14.24 22.96
#